data_AF-A0A9E3YLI0-F1
#
_entry.id   AF-A0A9E3YLI0-F1
#
_cell.length_a   1.000
_cell.length_b   1.000
_cell.length_c   1.000
_cell.angle_alpha   90.00
_cell.angle_beta   90.00
_cell.angle_gamma   90.00
#
_symmetry.space_group_name_H-M   'P 1'
#
loop_
_entity.id
_entity.type
_entity.pdbx_description
1 polymer ?
#
loop_
_entity_poly.entity_id
_entity_poly.type
_entity_poly.pdbx_seq_one_letter_code
_entity_poly.pdbx_strand_id
1 'polypeptide(L)'
;DVTVQAQIFDLMRDIQQKFGVAIVLITHDMGAIAEMTDRVVVMYAGRVIEQGLSDQILDNPLHPYTRGLIGCIPVLGREAASTERLPPLAEIPGVVPPLHLLGDGCAFADRCALADAHCRAERPLLHDQGHGHPVACHHAGVPA
;
A
#
# COMPACT_ATOMS: atom_id res chain seq x y z
N ASP A 1 0.89 6.05 -21.19
CA ASP A 1 0.49 7.42 -21.54
C ASP A 1 -0.54 7.85 -20.50
N VAL A 2 -0.24 8.91 -19.74
CA VAL A 2 -1.09 9.38 -18.63
C VAL A 2 -2.44 9.87 -19.14
N THR A 3 -2.50 10.42 -20.36
CA THR A 3 -3.74 10.94 -20.93
C THR A 3 -4.72 9.82 -21.33
N VAL A 4 -4.19 8.73 -21.88
CA VAL A 4 -4.99 7.53 -22.21
C VAL A 4 -5.48 6.83 -20.95
N GLN A 5 -4.66 6.77 -19.90
CA GLN A 5 -5.06 6.18 -18.62
C GLN A 5 -6.27 6.89 -17.99
N ALA A 6 -6.25 8.23 -17.95
CA ALA A 6 -7.37 9.01 -17.44
C ALA A 6 -8.67 8.77 -18.24
N GLN A 7 -8.58 8.72 -19.58
CA GLN A 7 -9.74 8.43 -20.43
C GLN A 7 -10.32 7.03 -20.18
N ILE A 8 -9.47 6.04 -19.89
CA ILE A 8 -9.91 4.69 -19.54
C ILE A 8 -10.63 4.70 -18.18
N PHE A 9 -10.12 5.43 -17.18
CA PHE A 9 -10.76 5.52 -15.87
C PHE A 9 -12.10 6.25 -15.93
N ASP A 10 -12.22 7.32 -16.71
CA ASP A 10 -13.49 7.99 -16.95
C ASP A 10 -14.53 7.04 -17.56
N LEU A 11 -14.13 6.29 -18.59
CA LEU A 11 -15.01 5.28 -19.20
C LEU A 11 -15.42 4.20 -18.19
N MET A 12 -14.50 3.73 -17.34
CA MET A 12 -14.81 2.75 -16.31
C MET A 12 -15.80 3.29 -15.28
N ARG A 13 -15.65 4.55 -14.85
CA ARG A 13 -16.61 5.24 -13.96
C ARG A 13 -17.99 5.36 -14.62
N ASP A 14 -18.05 5.74 -15.89
CA ASP A 14 -19.30 5.83 -16.63
C ASP A 14 -20.01 4.47 -16.72
N ILE A 15 -19.27 3.39 -16.96
CA ILE A 15 -19.82 2.03 -16.98
C ILE A 15 -20.35 1.64 -15.60
N GLN A 16 -19.58 1.90 -14.54
CA GLN A 16 -19.97 1.63 -13.16
C GLN A 16 -21.31 2.31 -12.82
N GLN A 17 -21.41 3.62 -13.09
CA GLN A 17 -22.60 4.42 -12.78
C GLN A 17 -23.81 4.04 -13.64
N LYS A 18 -23.59 3.85 -14.95
CA LYS A 18 -24.67 3.54 -15.89
C LYS A 18 -25.30 2.18 -15.65
N PHE A 19 -24.51 1.19 -15.26
CA PHE A 19 -24.97 -0.19 -15.11
C PHE A 19 -25.09 -0.65 -13.65
N GLY A 20 -24.65 0.16 -12.69
CA GLY A 20 -24.68 -0.19 -11.27
C GLY A 20 -23.80 -1.40 -10.92
N VAL A 21 -22.69 -1.58 -11.64
CA VAL A 21 -21.78 -2.72 -11.47
C VAL A 21 -20.65 -2.41 -10.50
N ALA A 22 -20.10 -3.44 -9.86
CA ALA A 22 -18.86 -3.31 -9.09
C ALA A 22 -17.64 -3.54 -9.99
N ILE A 23 -16.57 -2.77 -9.75
CA ILE A 23 -15.30 -2.91 -10.45
C ILE A 23 -14.24 -3.33 -9.43
N VAL A 24 -13.51 -4.40 -9.74
CA VAL A 24 -12.31 -4.80 -8.99
C VAL A 24 -11.10 -4.49 -9.86
N LEU A 25 -10.31 -3.50 -9.42
CA LEU A 25 -9.08 -3.09 -10.09
C LEU A 25 -7.87 -3.73 -9.41
N ILE A 26 -6.96 -4.30 -10.20
CA ILE A 26 -5.67 -4.81 -9.73
C ILE A 26 -4.59 -3.92 -10.34
N THR A 27 -3.88 -3.18 -9.50
CA THR A 27 -2.81 -2.27 -9.94
C THR A 27 -1.71 -2.18 -8.89
N HIS A 28 -0.52 -1.75 -9.32
CA HIS A 28 0.61 -1.37 -8.46
C HIS A 28 0.79 0.15 -8.39
N ASP A 29 0.01 0.91 -9.15
CA ASP A 29 0.08 2.36 -9.25
C ASP A 29 -0.85 3.00 -8.20
N MET A 30 -0.25 3.71 -7.26
CA MET A 30 -0.96 4.43 -6.20
C MET A 30 -1.75 5.63 -6.72
N GLY A 31 -1.34 6.24 -7.84
CA GLY A 31 -2.09 7.30 -8.50
C GLY A 31 -3.41 6.78 -9.06
N ALA A 32 -3.38 5.61 -9.69
CA ALA A 32 -4.59 4.94 -10.16
C ALA A 32 -5.54 4.56 -9.00
N ILE A 33 -4.98 4.14 -7.86
CA ILE A 33 -5.74 3.84 -6.64
C ILE A 33 -6.46 5.10 -6.14
N ALA A 34 -5.73 6.21 -6.00
CA ALA A 34 -6.28 7.48 -5.54
C ALA A 34 -7.37 8.04 -6.45
N GLU A 35 -7.33 7.73 -7.75
CA GLU A 35 -8.29 8.26 -8.71
C GLU A 35 -9.56 7.40 -8.86
N MET A 36 -9.44 6.07 -8.78
CA MET A 36 -10.48 5.15 -9.27
C MET A 36 -11.13 4.29 -8.19
N THR A 37 -10.56 4.18 -6.99
CA THR A 37 -11.00 3.20 -6.00
C THR A 37 -11.64 3.83 -4.77
N ASP A 38 -12.71 3.22 -4.26
CA ASP A 38 -13.32 3.59 -2.97
C ASP A 38 -12.66 2.85 -1.79
N ARG A 39 -12.21 1.62 -2.05
CA ARG A 39 -11.63 0.70 -1.06
C ARG A 39 -10.38 0.05 -1.64
N VAL A 40 -9.39 -0.12 -0.77
CA VAL A 40 -8.09 -0.67 -1.14
C VAL A 40 -7.79 -1.90 -0.29
N VAL A 41 -7.24 -2.92 -0.96
CA VAL A 41 -6.69 -4.12 -0.33
C VAL A 41 -5.22 -4.19 -0.71
N VAL A 42 -4.34 -4.02 0.27
CA VAL A 42 -2.90 -4.12 0.06
C VAL A 42 -2.48 -5.57 0.28
N MET A 43 -1.75 -6.12 -0.69
CA MET A 43 -1.23 -7.47 -0.63
C MET A 43 0.29 -7.46 -0.64
N TYR A 44 0.89 -8.36 0.12
CA TYR A 44 2.32 -8.65 0.08
C TYR A 44 2.53 -10.16 0.05
N ALA A 45 3.30 -10.63 -0.94
CA ALA A 45 3.66 -12.05 -1.10
C ALA A 45 2.45 -13.01 -1.00
N GLY A 46 1.35 -12.66 -1.66
CA GLY A 46 0.11 -13.45 -1.68
C GLY A 46 -0.76 -13.34 -0.43
N ARG A 47 -0.42 -12.48 0.54
CA ARG A 47 -1.19 -12.27 1.78
C ARG A 47 -1.79 -10.87 1.79
N VAL A 48 -3.06 -10.75 2.17
CA VAL A 48 -3.67 -9.44 2.48
C VAL A 48 -3.05 -8.94 3.77
N ILE A 49 -2.45 -7.76 3.73
CA ILE A 49 -1.75 -7.17 4.87
C ILE A 49 -2.46 -5.94 5.45
N GLU A 50 -3.29 -5.28 4.65
CA GLU A 50 -4.02 -4.08 5.07
C GLU A 50 -5.23 -3.88 4.15
N GLN A 51 -6.35 -3.41 4.72
CA GLN A 51 -7.57 -3.13 3.98
C GLN A 51 -8.30 -1.93 4.58
N GLY A 52 -8.74 -0.98 3.76
CA GLY A 52 -9.45 0.21 4.23
C GLY A 52 -10.11 0.99 3.09
N LEU A 53 -10.69 2.14 3.42
CA LEU A 53 -11.01 3.16 2.42
C LEU A 53 -9.72 3.68 1.79
N SER A 54 -9.81 4.19 0.56
CA SER A 54 -8.64 4.73 -0.15
C SER A 54 -7.91 5.79 0.67
N ASP A 55 -8.64 6.76 1.23
CA ASP A 55 -8.07 7.83 2.06
C ASP A 55 -7.39 7.28 3.32
N GLN A 56 -7.94 6.24 3.95
CA GLN A 56 -7.31 5.61 5.11
C GLN A 56 -5.96 4.99 4.76
N ILE A 57 -5.86 4.33 3.60
CA ILE A 57 -4.64 3.65 3.15
C ILE A 57 -3.60 4.66 2.63
N LEU A 58 -4.04 5.72 1.95
CA LEU A 58 -3.16 6.74 1.39
C LEU A 58 -2.64 7.71 2.45
N ASP A 59 -3.50 8.16 3.38
CA ASP A 59 -3.16 9.20 4.34
C ASP A 59 -2.68 8.64 5.69
N ASN A 60 -3.21 7.50 6.13
CA ASN A 60 -2.86 6.87 7.39
C ASN A 60 -2.53 5.36 7.27
N PRO A 61 -1.55 4.98 6.43
CA PRO A 61 -1.13 3.59 6.30
C PRO A 61 -0.57 3.05 7.63
N LEU A 62 -1.06 1.86 8.02
CA LEU A 62 -0.72 1.21 9.29
C LEU A 62 0.39 0.17 9.16
N HIS A 63 0.43 -0.58 8.06
CA HIS A 63 1.44 -1.61 7.89
C HIS A 63 2.75 -0.98 7.39
N PRO A 64 3.93 -1.36 7.93
CA PRO A 64 5.22 -0.79 7.52
C PRO A 64 5.50 -0.89 6.00
N TYR A 65 5.08 -1.98 5.36
CA TYR A 65 5.12 -2.11 3.90
C TYR A 65 4.26 -1.06 3.18
N THR A 66 3.00 -0.87 3.59
CA THR A 66 2.10 0.13 2.97
C THR A 66 2.66 1.54 3.14
N ARG A 67 3.20 1.87 4.32
CA ARG A 67 3.92 3.14 4.53
C ARG A 67 5.09 3.31 3.58
N GLY A 68 5.88 2.25 3.40
CA GLY A 68 6.97 2.23 2.43
C GLY A 68 6.46 2.52 1.01
N LEU A 69 5.36 1.89 0.59
CA LEU A 69 4.76 2.13 -0.73
C LEU A 69 4.35 3.59 -0.93
N ILE A 70 3.66 4.18 0.06
CA ILE A 70 3.26 5.60 0.01
C ILE A 70 4.49 6.51 0.02
N GLY A 71 5.49 6.21 0.85
CA GLY A 71 6.75 6.96 0.93
C GLY A 71 7.59 6.92 -0.34
N CYS A 72 7.43 5.89 -1.18
CA CYS A 72 8.07 5.79 -2.49
C CYS A 72 7.40 6.69 -3.56
N ILE A 73 6.21 7.24 -3.30
CA ILE A 73 5.51 8.09 -4.28
C ILE A 73 6.20 9.45 -4.34
N PRO A 74 6.66 9.90 -5.53
CA PRO A 74 7.28 11.21 -5.66
C PRO A 74 6.26 12.33 -5.39
N VAL A 75 6.57 13.22 -4.46
CA VAL A 75 5.76 14.42 -4.19
C VAL A 75 6.09 15.48 -5.23
N LEU A 76 5.32 15.51 -6.32
CA LEU A 76 5.44 16.53 -7.35
C LEU A 76 4.88 17.86 -6.81
N GLY A 77 5.75 18.81 -6.47
CA GLY A 77 5.35 20.17 -6.07
C GLY A 77 6.06 20.75 -4.85
N ARG A 78 6.77 19.95 -4.05
CA ARG A 78 7.80 20.46 -3.15
C ARG A 78 9.06 20.63 -4.01
N GLU A 79 9.55 21.87 -4.13
CA GLU A 79 10.83 22.23 -4.77
C GLU A 79 10.82 22.48 -6.30
N ALA A 80 10.00 23.44 -6.75
CA ALA A 80 10.42 24.34 -7.82
C ALA A 80 11.05 25.65 -7.27
N ALA A 81 11.21 25.76 -5.95
CA ALA A 81 11.57 27.00 -5.25
C ALA A 81 12.88 26.95 -4.44
N SER A 82 13.56 25.80 -4.34
CA SER A 82 14.84 25.67 -3.63
C SER A 82 15.89 25.05 -4.55
N THR A 83 17.05 25.69 -4.62
CA THR A 83 18.27 25.22 -5.30
C THR A 83 18.98 24.08 -4.55
N GLU A 84 18.33 23.47 -3.56
CA GLU A 84 18.85 22.34 -2.80
C GLU A 84 18.53 21.03 -3.54
N ARG A 85 19.46 20.06 -3.48
CA ARG A 85 19.26 18.75 -4.10
C ARG A 85 18.07 18.06 -3.41
N LEU A 86 17.04 17.75 -4.19
CA LEU A 86 15.95 16.86 -3.77
C LEU A 86 16.53 15.64 -3.04
N PRO A 87 15.96 15.25 -1.88
CA PRO A 87 16.36 14.04 -1.20
C PRO A 87 16.21 12.81 -2.14
N PRO A 88 17.06 11.79 -2.01
CA PRO A 88 16.92 10.57 -2.79
C PRO A 88 15.55 9.94 -2.56
N LEU A 89 14.98 9.36 -3.62
CA LEU A 89 13.72 8.63 -3.53
C LEU A 89 13.83 7.53 -2.48
N ALA A 90 12.84 7.45 -1.59
CA ALA A 90 12.77 6.37 -0.63
C ALA A 90 12.54 5.05 -1.37
N GLU A 91 13.21 3.98 -0.92
CA GLU A 91 13.02 2.63 -1.41
C GLU A 91 12.73 1.69 -0.23
N ILE A 92 12.00 0.61 -0.51
CA ILE A 92 11.81 -0.48 0.46
C ILE A 92 12.98 -1.46 0.27
N PRO A 93 13.92 -1.55 1.21
CA PRO A 93 15.17 -2.29 1.02
C PRO A 93 14.92 -3.80 0.85
N GLY A 94 15.89 -4.48 0.23
CA GLY A 94 15.89 -5.92 0.03
C GLY A 94 14.99 -6.41 -1.11
N VAL A 95 14.94 -7.73 -1.28
CA VAL A 95 14.17 -8.42 -2.33
C VAL A 95 13.04 -9.23 -1.73
N VAL A 96 11.93 -9.36 -2.47
CA VAL A 96 10.84 -10.24 -2.06
C VAL A 96 11.34 -11.69 -2.06
N PRO A 97 11.29 -12.40 -0.92
CA PRO A 97 11.72 -13.81 -0.89
C PRO A 97 10.77 -14.68 -1.74
N PRO A 98 11.27 -15.78 -2.32
CA PRO A 98 10.44 -16.77 -3.00
C PRO A 98 9.31 -17.26 -2.09
N LEU A 99 8.09 -17.42 -2.64
CA LEU A 99 6.92 -17.76 -1.83
C LEU A 99 7.06 -19.08 -1.05
N HIS A 100 7.80 -20.05 -1.59
CA HIS A 100 8.06 -21.34 -0.94
C HIS A 100 9.07 -21.27 0.22
N LEU A 101 9.76 -20.14 0.38
CA LEU A 101 10.66 -19.87 1.51
C LEU A 101 9.98 -19.01 2.59
N LEU A 102 8.73 -18.59 2.37
CA LEU A 102 7.98 -17.88 3.40
C LEU A 102 7.68 -18.83 4.56
N GLY A 103 8.19 -18.51 5.74
CA GLY A 103 7.86 -19.23 6.95
C GLY A 103 6.46 -18.92 7.50
N ASP A 104 6.24 -19.43 8.71
CA ASP A 104 4.97 -19.30 9.45
C ASP A 104 4.76 -17.91 10.06
N GLY A 105 5.79 -17.06 10.08
CA GLY A 105 5.74 -15.68 10.55
C GLY A 105 5.17 -14.68 9.54
N CYS A 106 5.35 -13.40 9.82
CA CYS A 106 5.08 -12.29 8.92
C CYS A 106 5.92 -12.38 7.63
N ALA A 107 5.27 -12.34 6.48
CA ALA A 107 5.95 -12.43 5.18
C ALA A 107 6.89 -11.24 4.90
N PHE A 108 6.67 -10.10 5.56
CA PHE A 108 7.48 -8.89 5.39
C PHE A 108 8.63 -8.79 6.41
N ALA A 109 8.80 -9.74 7.33
CA ALA A 109 9.75 -9.63 8.45
C ALA A 109 11.21 -9.39 8.03
N ASP A 110 11.67 -9.93 6.90
CA ASP A 110 13.05 -9.76 6.43
C ASP A 110 13.36 -8.37 5.87
N ARG A 111 12.32 -7.58 5.58
CA ARG A 111 12.42 -6.23 5.01
C ARG A 111 11.81 -5.16 5.90
N CYS A 112 11.23 -5.57 7.03
CA CYS A 112 10.54 -4.68 7.96
C CYS A 112 11.54 -4.14 9.00
N ALA A 113 11.65 -2.82 9.11
CA ALA A 113 12.48 -2.18 10.13
C ALA A 113 11.98 -2.44 11.57
N LEU A 114 10.70 -2.78 11.74
CA LEU A 114 10.07 -3.06 13.03
C LEU A 114 10.02 -4.57 13.37
N ALA A 115 10.64 -5.43 12.56
CA ALA A 115 10.56 -6.87 12.79
C ALA A 115 11.29 -7.29 14.08
N ASP A 116 10.61 -8.07 14.90
CA ASP A 116 11.12 -8.70 16.11
C ASP A 116 10.96 -10.23 16.07
N ALA A 117 11.23 -10.89 17.20
CA ALA A 117 11.06 -12.34 17.32
C ALA A 117 9.60 -12.79 17.11
N HIS A 118 8.63 -11.99 17.55
CA HIS A 118 7.20 -12.32 17.41
C HIS A 118 6.76 -12.30 15.94
N CYS A 119 7.21 -11.28 15.19
CA CYS A 119 7.03 -11.21 13.74
C CYS A 119 7.56 -12.43 12.99
N ARG A 120 8.64 -13.06 13.46
CA ARG A 120 9.25 -14.23 12.80
C ARG A 120 8.59 -15.55 13.22
N ALA A 121 8.05 -15.60 14.43
CA ALA A 121 7.44 -16.80 14.99
C ALA A 121 5.96 -16.97 14.59
N GLU A 122 5.20 -15.87 14.51
CA GLU A 122 3.76 -15.93 14.33
C GLU A 122 3.28 -14.99 13.23
N ARG A 123 2.45 -15.54 12.33
CA ARG A 123 1.78 -14.76 11.29
C ARG A 123 0.74 -13.84 11.91
N PRO A 124 0.80 -12.52 11.69
CA PRO A 124 -0.26 -11.62 12.10
C PRO A 124 -1.54 -11.89 11.31
N LEU A 125 -2.69 -11.83 12.01
CA LEU A 125 -4.02 -11.96 11.42
C LEU A 125 -4.56 -10.60 10.99
N LEU A 126 -5.32 -10.56 9.89
CA LEU A 126 -5.98 -9.35 9.42
C LEU A 126 -7.19 -9.05 10.32
N HIS A 127 -7.10 -8.00 11.13
CA HIS A 127 -8.21 -7.52 11.96
C HIS A 127 -8.00 -6.03 12.28
N ASP A 128 -9.06 -5.33 12.69
CA ASP A 128 -8.94 -3.96 13.18
C ASP A 128 -8.33 -3.98 14.58
N GLN A 129 -7.22 -3.25 14.75
CA GLN A 129 -6.47 -3.14 16.00
C GLN A 129 -6.78 -1.83 16.75
N GLY A 130 -7.92 -1.20 16.46
CA GLY A 130 -8.34 0.08 17.04
C GLY A 130 -7.94 1.29 16.21
N HIS A 131 -7.55 1.09 14.94
CA HIS A 131 -7.16 2.16 14.03
C HIS A 131 -8.25 2.51 13.01
N GLY A 132 -9.36 1.77 13.01
CA GLY A 132 -10.52 2.03 12.15
C GLY A 132 -10.48 1.30 10.81
N HIS A 133 -9.43 0.50 10.55
CA HIS A 133 -9.38 -0.40 9.40
C HIS A 133 -8.48 -1.63 9.66
N PRO A 134 -8.79 -2.81 9.07
CA PRO A 134 -8.02 -4.03 9.32
C PRO A 134 -6.57 -4.01 8.82
N VAL A 135 -5.67 -4.53 9.64
CA VAL A 135 -4.24 -4.66 9.35
C VAL A 135 -3.68 -5.96 9.93
N ALA A 136 -2.84 -6.66 9.16
CA ALA A 136 -2.12 -7.86 9.59
C ALA A 136 -0.68 -7.49 9.95
N CYS A 137 -0.48 -6.84 11.10
CA CYS A 137 0.82 -6.47 11.63
C CYS A 137 0.82 -6.54 13.16
N HIS A 138 1.91 -6.99 13.79
CA HIS A 138 2.05 -6.93 15.25
C HIS A 138 2.43 -5.52 15.76
N HIS A 139 2.93 -4.67 14.86
CA HIS A 139 3.39 -3.30 15.15
C HIS A 139 2.62 -2.27 14.31
N ALA A 140 1.32 -2.50 14.12
CA ALA A 140 0.44 -1.58 13.39
C ALA A 140 0.48 -0.18 14.01
N GLY A 141 0.43 0.87 13.19
CA GLY A 141 0.37 2.25 13.72
C GLY A 141 1.69 2.80 14.28
N VAL A 142 2.70 1.97 14.52
CA VAL A 142 4.00 2.40 15.09
C VAL A 142 4.85 3.09 14.02
N PRO A 143 5.28 4.35 14.19
CA PRO A 143 6.18 5.01 13.24
C PRO A 143 7.53 4.27 13.17
N ALA A 144 8.10 4.18 11.96
CA ALA A 144 9.41 3.58 11.71
C ALA A 144 10.56 4.50 12.16
#